data_AF-A0ABD0QPB5-F1
#
_entry.id   AF-A0ABD0QPB5-F1
#
_cell.length_a   1.000
_cell.length_b   1.000
_cell.length_c   1.000
_cell.angle_alpha   90.00
_cell.angle_beta   90.00
_cell.angle_gamma   90.00
#
_symmetry.space_group_name_H-M   'P 1'
#
loop_
_entity.id
_entity.type
_entity.pdbx_description
1 polymer ?
#
loop_
_entity_poly.entity_id
_entity_poly.type
_entity_poly.pdbx_seq_one_letter_code
_entity_poly.pdbx_strand_id
1 'polypeptide(L)' 'NIPEKWTPEVKHFCPNVPIILVGNKKDLRNDDHTRRELQKMKQEPVKPEEGRDMANRINAFGYLECSAKTKEGVREV' A
#
# COMPACT_ATOMS: atom_id res chain seq x y z
N ASN A 1 4.27 -8.14 7.91
CA ASN A 1 2.95 -7.48 8.10
C ASN A 1 1.89 -7.97 7.11
N ILE A 2 1.86 -7.53 5.84
CA ILE A 2 0.79 -7.92 4.88
C ILE A 2 0.68 -9.44 4.65
N PRO A 3 1.76 -10.16 4.25
CA PRO A 3 1.66 -11.61 3.99
C PRO A 3 1.53 -12.45 5.27
N GLU A 4 1.96 -11.92 6.41
CA GLU A 4 2.04 -12.66 7.69
C GLU A 4 0.82 -12.47 8.58
N LYS A 5 0.08 -11.36 8.42
CA LYS A 5 -1.05 -10.99 9.28
C LYS A 5 -2.32 -10.77 8.48
N TRP A 6 -2.34 -9.75 7.63
CA TRP A 6 -3.56 -9.32 6.94
C TRP A 6 -4.05 -10.34 5.90
N THR A 7 -3.14 -10.91 5.11
CA THR A 7 -3.52 -11.86 4.07
C THR A 7 -4.11 -13.16 4.65
N PRO A 8 -3.50 -13.79 5.68
CA PRO A 8 -4.11 -14.93 6.36
C PRO A 8 -5.46 -14.61 6.99
N GLU A 9 -5.58 -13.47 7.66
CA GLU A 9 -6.82 -13.05 8.34
C GLU A 9 -7.97 -12.88 7.34
N VAL A 10 -7.77 -12.13 6.26
CA VAL A 10 -8.79 -11.94 5.23
C VAL A 10 -9.15 -13.25 4.55
N LYS A 11 -8.18 -14.11 4.22
CA LYS A 11 -8.45 -15.41 3.60
C LYS A 11 -9.20 -16.37 4.54
N HIS A 12 -9.05 -16.22 5.85
CA HIS A 12 -9.79 -17.01 6.83
C HIS A 12 -11.26 -16.58 6.95
N PHE A 13 -11.52 -15.27 7.08
CA PHE A 13 -12.87 -14.75 7.29
C PHE A 13 -13.67 -14.52 6.01
N CYS A 14 -13.00 -14.24 4.91
CA CYS A 14 -13.59 -13.93 3.60
C CYS A 14 -13.00 -14.84 2.52
N PRO A 15 -13.24 -16.16 2.58
CA PRO A 15 -12.72 -17.09 1.59
C PRO A 15 -13.27 -16.74 0.19
N ASN A 16 -12.41 -16.85 -0.82
CA ASN A 16 -12.72 -16.60 -2.24
C ASN A 16 -13.15 -15.16 -2.60
N VAL A 17 -13.07 -14.20 -1.69
CA VAL A 17 -13.36 -12.79 -1.99
C VAL A 17 -12.12 -12.14 -2.63
N PRO A 18 -12.26 -11.44 -3.77
CA PRO A 18 -11.15 -10.70 -4.37
C PRO A 18 -10.58 -9.64 -3.42
N ILE A 19 -9.25 -9.56 -3.33
CA ILE A 19 -8.54 -8.61 -2.47
C ILE A 19 -7.92 -7.52 -3.34
N ILE A 20 -8.08 -6.24 -3.00
CA ILE A 20 -7.31 -5.14 -3.62
C ILE A 20 -6.35 -4.60 -2.57
N LEU A 21 -5.08 -4.40 -2.94
CA LEU A 21 -4.10 -3.75 -2.08
C LEU A 21 -4.10 -2.24 -2.36
N VAL A 22 -4.27 -1.42 -1.33
CA VAL A 22 -4.29 0.05 -1.47
C VAL A 22 -3.12 0.67 -0.71
N GLY A 23 -2.24 1.36 -1.45
CA GLY A 23 -1.19 2.22 -0.91
C GLY A 23 -1.74 3.59 -0.52
N ASN A 24 -1.78 3.88 0.78
CA ASN A 24 -2.32 5.14 1.29
C ASN A 24 -1.24 6.21 1.48
N LYS A 25 -1.67 7.47 1.64
CA LYS A 25 -0.80 8.62 1.90
C LYS A 25 0.26 8.82 0.82
N LYS A 26 -0.12 8.61 -0.44
CA LYS A 26 0.75 8.79 -1.62
C LYS A 26 1.46 10.15 -1.64
N ASP A 27 0.81 11.20 -1.12
CA ASP A 27 1.37 12.54 -1.02
C ASP A 27 2.69 12.60 -0.23
N LEU A 28 2.88 11.72 0.76
CA LEU A 28 4.09 11.68 1.58
C LEU A 28 5.32 11.13 0.84
N ARG A 29 5.14 10.49 -0.33
CA ARG A 29 6.27 9.99 -1.13
C ARG A 29 7.19 11.12 -1.59
N ASN A 30 6.61 12.28 -1.88
CA ASN A 30 7.32 13.47 -2.36
C ASN A 30 7.47 14.55 -1.28
N ASP A 31 7.05 14.29 -0.03
CA ASP A 31 7.18 15.23 1.07
C ASP A 31 8.61 15.20 1.65
N ASP A 32 9.34 16.30 1.49
CA ASP A 32 10.76 16.39 1.89
C ASP A 32 10.97 16.15 3.38
N HIS A 33 10.04 16.60 4.23
CA HIS A 33 10.10 16.37 5.66
C HIS A 33 10.01 14.86 5.96
N THR A 34 9.00 14.18 5.41
CA THR A 34 8.82 12.74 5.57
C THR A 34 10.03 11.94 5.06
N ARG A 35 10.59 12.31 3.90
CA ARG A 35 11.79 11.65 3.35
C ARG A 35 12.98 11.80 4.29
N ARG A 36 13.20 12.99 4.88
CA ARG A 36 14.27 13.22 5.85
C ARG A 36 14.10 12.38 7.11
N GLU A 37 12.89 12.30 7.65
CA GLU A 37 12.61 11.48 8.84
C GLU A 37 12.81 9.98 8.58
N LEU A 38 12.34 9.48 7.44
CA LEU A 38 12.57 8.08 7.04
C LEU A 38 14.06 7.79 6.82
N GLN A 39 14.81 8.73 6.25
CA GLN A 39 16.24 8.57 6.03
C GLN A 39 17.03 8.44 7.35
N LYS A 40 16.63 9.13 8.43
CA LYS A 40 17.21 8.93 9.77
C LYS A 40 17.07 7.48 10.25
N MET A 41 16.01 6.80 9.82
CA MET A 41 15.74 5.38 10.10
C MET A 41 16.29 4.43 9.02
N LYS A 42 17.05 4.93 8.04
CA LYS A 42 17.52 4.19 6.84
C LYS A 42 16.37 3.58 6.03
N GLN A 43 15.25 4.28 5.97
CA GLN A 43 14.06 3.90 5.20
C GLN A 43 13.79 4.91 4.09
N GLU A 44 12.96 4.51 3.13
CA GLU A 44 12.41 5.37 2.09
C GLU A 44 10.90 5.13 1.95
N PRO A 45 10.14 6.08 1.39
CA PRO A 45 8.74 5.83 1.07
C PRO A 45 8.59 4.66 0.09
N VAL A 46 7.55 3.85 0.30
CA VAL A 46 7.24 2.72 -0.58
C VAL A 46 7.01 3.20 -2.01
N LYS A 47 7.72 2.58 -2.95
CA LYS A 47 7.61 2.87 -4.38
C LYS A 47 6.43 2.12 -5.01
N PRO A 48 5.83 2.66 -6.09
CA PRO A 48 4.71 2.00 -6.75
C PRO A 48 4.99 0.55 -7.17
N GLU A 49 6.21 0.26 -7.62
CA GLU A 49 6.67 -1.08 -7.99
C GLU A 49 6.65 -2.05 -6.81
N GLU A 50 7.12 -1.64 -5.63
CA GLU A 50 7.11 -2.47 -4.42
C GLU A 50 5.68 -2.81 -3.98
N GLY A 51 4.75 -1.86 -4.15
CA GLY A 51 3.34 -2.07 -3.90
C GLY A 51 2.70 -3.07 -4.87
N ARG A 52 3.04 -2.97 -6.17
CA ARG A 52 2.61 -3.94 -7.20
C ARG A 52 3.17 -5.34 -6.94
N ASP A 53 4.44 -5.43 -6.58
CA ASP A 53 5.10 -6.69 -6.26
C ASP A 53 4.48 -7.35 -5.03
N MET A 54 4.14 -6.55 -4.01
CA MET A 54 3.40 -7.04 -2.84
C MET A 54 2.00 -7.54 -3.22
N ALA A 55 1.26 -6.81 -4.06
CA ALA A 55 -0.06 -7.23 -4.53
C ALA A 55 0.00 -8.57 -5.26
N ASN A 56 0.99 -8.74 -6.15
CA ASN A 56 1.26 -10.01 -6.84
C ASN A 56 1.59 -11.13 -5.84
N ARG A 57 2.47 -10.87 -4.86
CA ARG A 57 2.88 -11.84 -3.84
C ARG A 57 1.71 -12.37 -3.01
N ILE A 58 0.68 -11.56 -2.76
CA ILE A 58 -0.49 -11.97 -1.98
C ILE A 58 -1.65 -12.49 -2.84
N ASN A 59 -1.48 -12.47 -4.17
CA ASN A 59 -2.52 -12.76 -5.14
C ASN A 59 -3.74 -11.82 -5.00
N ALA A 60 -3.46 -10.53 -4.83
CA ALA A 60 -4.50 -9.49 -4.90
C ALA A 60 -4.92 -9.28 -6.36
N PHE A 61 -6.20 -8.93 -6.55
CA PHE A 61 -6.79 -8.57 -7.83
C PHE A 61 -6.14 -7.33 -8.46
N GLY A 62 -5.63 -6.42 -7.63
CA GLY A 62 -4.94 -5.23 -8.12
C GLY A 62 -4.25 -4.44 -7.01
N TYR A 63 -3.48 -3.44 -7.45
CA TYR A 63 -2.83 -2.45 -6.60
C TYR A 63 -3.25 -1.05 -7.03
N LEU A 64 -3.72 -0.25 -6.06
CA LEU A 64 -4.07 1.15 -6.24
C LEU A 64 -3.35 2.01 -5.21
N GLU A 65 -3.17 3.30 -5.50
CA GLU A 65 -2.61 4.26 -4.56
C GLU A 65 -3.49 5.49 -4.47
N CYS A 66 -3.66 6.03 -3.26
CA CYS A 66 -4.43 7.24 -3.06
C CYS A 66 -3.83 8.15 -1.98
N SER A 67 -4.25 9.41 -2.02
CA SER A 67 -4.08 10.36 -0.94
C SER A 67 -5.44 10.99 -0.63
N ALA A 68 -5.97 10.69 0.55
CA ALA A 68 -7.16 11.37 1.06
C ALA A 68 -6.93 12.88 1.25
N LYS A 69 -5.69 13.31 1.50
CA LYS A 69 -5.32 14.71 1.73
C LYS A 69 -5.39 15.53 0.44
N THR A 70 -4.84 15.01 -0.67
CA THR A 70 -4.86 15.70 -1.97
C THR A 70 -6.06 15.31 -2.83
N LYS A 71 -6.86 14.33 -2.38
CA LYS A 71 -7.97 13.69 -3.11
C LYS A 71 -7.55 12.90 -4.35
N GLU A 72 -6.25 12.68 -4.53
CA GLU A 72 -5.72 11.90 -5.65
C GLU A 72 -6.01 10.40 -5.46
N GLY A 73 -6.53 9.74 -6.50
CA GLY A 73 -6.75 8.28 -6.51
C GLY A 73 -7.92 7.79 -5.64
N VAL A 74 -8.64 8.69 -4.97
CA VAL A 74 -9.69 8.32 -4.01
C VAL A 74 -10.97 7.86 -4.71
N ARG A 75 -11.24 8.31 -5.94
CA ARG A 75 -12.44 7.91 -6.69
C ARG A 75 -12.25 6.59 -7.43
N GLU A 76 -11.00 6.25 -7.70
CA GLU A 76 -10.57 5.07 -8.44
C GLU A 76 -10.44 3.83 -7.55
N VAL A 77 -10.25 4.06 -6.24
CA VAL A 77 -10.34 3.04 -5.17
C VAL A 77 -11.79 2.80 -4.81
#